data_AF-A0AAE0ESP7-F1
#
_entry.id   AF-A0AAE0ESP7-F1
#
_cell.length_a   1.000
_cell.length_b   1.000
_cell.length_c   1.000
_cell.angle_alpha   90.00
_cell.angle_beta   90.00
_cell.angle_gamma   90.00
#
_symmetry.space_group_name_H-M   'P 1'
#
loop_
_entity.id
_entity.type
_entity.pdbx_description
1 polymer ?
#
loop_
_entity_poly.entity_id
_entity_poly.type
_entity_poly.pdbx_seq_one_letter_code
_entity_poly.pdbx_strand_id
1 'polypeptide(L)'
;MADSDNIKKSALRAFKLFLEENPCGLWDDLKEETLCTKTIWDEFAAYLSDTYVIPKGCVGAGTGSRLAPNTATQYLSQMMHRASEKFKAKGSAEIQLFFTCLEYKANTDFSKWFFKLKMGLKRVLFNCQVEAGEILDKRATPLYLSHMRKIVRAYCLEGSPESALRKFVLLSLFLVAGRTGEIATVTIAGLKWDQNFT
;
A
#
# COMPACT_ATOMS: atom_id res chain seq x y z
N MET A 1 -6.72 -36.99 4.29
CA MET A 1 -7.31 -35.84 3.57
C MET A 1 -8.05 -34.86 4.48
N ALA A 2 -8.75 -35.29 5.55
CA ALA A 2 -9.47 -34.38 6.45
C ALA A 2 -8.58 -33.38 7.25
N ASP A 3 -7.29 -33.69 7.44
CA ASP A 3 -6.38 -32.90 8.29
C ASP A 3 -5.87 -31.62 7.61
N SER A 4 -5.54 -31.69 6.31
CA SER A 4 -5.04 -30.54 5.54
C SER A 4 -6.09 -29.43 5.40
N ASP A 5 -7.36 -29.79 5.18
CA ASP A 5 -8.45 -28.82 5.08
C ASP A 5 -8.75 -28.13 6.43
N ASN A 6 -8.57 -28.84 7.54
CA ASN A 6 -8.78 -28.29 8.87
C ASN A 6 -7.68 -27.30 9.26
N ILE A 7 -6.44 -27.59 8.88
CA ILE A 7 -5.28 -26.71 9.04
C ILE A 7 -5.45 -25.41 8.23
N LYS A 8 -5.88 -25.51 6.97
CA LYS A 8 -6.16 -24.33 6.13
C LYS A 8 -7.28 -23.45 6.71
N LYS A 9 -8.38 -24.06 7.15
CA LYS A 9 -9.48 -23.34 7.81
C LYS A 9 -9.01 -22.62 9.07
N SER A 10 -8.11 -23.23 9.83
CA SER A 10 -7.55 -22.64 11.05
C SER A 10 -6.65 -21.44 10.72
N ALA A 11 -5.81 -21.53 9.69
CA ALA A 11 -5.00 -20.40 9.24
C ALA A 11 -5.85 -19.24 8.68
N LEU A 12 -6.85 -19.53 7.85
CA LEU A 12 -7.82 -18.54 7.39
C LEU A 12 -8.56 -17.89 8.56
N ARG A 13 -8.96 -18.66 9.58
CA ARG A 13 -9.59 -18.12 10.77
C ARG A 13 -8.66 -17.18 11.55
N ALA A 14 -7.38 -17.51 11.68
CA ALA A 14 -6.40 -16.65 12.32
C ALA A 14 -6.24 -15.31 11.56
N PHE A 15 -6.21 -15.36 10.22
CA PHE A 15 -6.21 -14.14 9.40
C PHE A 15 -7.45 -13.27 9.62
N LYS A 16 -8.63 -13.88 9.71
CA LYS A 16 -9.89 -13.17 9.97
C LYS A 16 -9.87 -12.47 11.32
N LEU A 17 -9.49 -13.20 12.36
CA LEU A 17 -9.42 -12.68 13.73
C LEU A 17 -8.41 -11.54 13.85
N PHE A 18 -7.30 -11.59 13.11
CA PHE A 18 -6.38 -10.47 13.02
C PHE A 18 -7.04 -9.19 12.47
N LEU A 19 -7.83 -9.31 11.39
CA LEU A 19 -8.51 -8.16 10.79
C LEU A 19 -9.62 -7.59 11.68
N GLU A 20 -10.17 -8.41 12.57
CA GLU A 20 -11.17 -8.01 13.58
C GLU A 20 -10.52 -7.46 14.87
N GLU A 21 -9.19 -7.27 14.88
CA GLU A 21 -8.41 -6.84 16.05
C GLU A 21 -8.60 -7.73 17.30
N ASN A 22 -8.94 -9.00 17.08
CA ASN A 22 -9.08 -10.00 18.13
C ASN A 22 -7.84 -10.91 18.15
N PRO A 23 -6.75 -10.55 18.87
CA PRO A 23 -5.58 -11.40 18.96
C PRO A 23 -5.97 -12.70 19.66
N CYS A 24 -5.88 -13.80 18.93
CA CYS A 24 -6.11 -15.14 19.46
C CYS A 24 -4.81 -15.94 19.43
N GLY A 25 -4.62 -16.83 20.40
CA GLY A 25 -3.50 -17.78 20.42
C GLY A 25 -3.43 -18.70 19.20
N LEU A 26 -4.50 -18.73 18.37
CA LEU A 26 -4.55 -19.51 17.14
C LEU A 26 -3.42 -19.16 16.17
N TRP A 27 -2.97 -17.89 16.11
CA TRP A 27 -1.83 -17.52 15.26
C TRP A 27 -0.52 -18.16 15.74
N ASP A 28 -0.34 -18.25 17.05
CA ASP A 28 0.86 -18.80 17.67
C ASP A 28 0.94 -20.31 17.51
N ASP A 29 -0.20 -20.98 17.36
CA ASP A 29 -0.29 -22.43 17.13
C ASP A 29 -0.05 -22.85 15.66
N LEU A 30 -0.13 -21.91 14.70
CA LEU A 30 0.12 -22.23 13.29
C LEU A 30 1.58 -22.59 13.04
N LYS A 31 1.81 -23.63 12.24
CA LYS A 31 3.15 -24.12 11.91
C LYS A 31 3.65 -23.62 10.55
N GLU A 32 4.94 -23.81 10.31
CA GLU A 32 5.61 -23.37 9.08
C GLU A 32 5.05 -24.06 7.83
N GLU A 33 4.67 -25.33 7.90
CA GLU A 33 4.10 -26.08 6.76
C GLU A 33 2.74 -25.54 6.33
N THR A 34 2.10 -24.75 7.20
CA THR A 34 0.85 -24.05 6.90
C THR A 34 1.13 -22.68 6.30
N LEU A 35 1.94 -21.86 6.98
CA LEU A 35 2.11 -20.44 6.68
C LEU A 35 3.18 -20.16 5.60
N CYS A 36 4.10 -21.08 5.34
CA CYS A 36 5.15 -20.94 4.32
C CYS A 36 4.77 -21.61 3.00
N THR A 37 3.48 -21.59 2.63
CA THR A 37 2.96 -22.17 1.39
C THR A 37 2.22 -21.13 0.57
N LYS A 38 2.36 -21.15 -0.77
CA LYS A 38 1.67 -20.18 -1.65
C LYS A 38 0.15 -20.23 -1.49
N THR A 39 -0.38 -21.45 -1.36
CA THR A 39 -1.81 -21.75 -1.31
C THR A 39 -2.55 -20.97 -0.23
N ILE A 40 -2.02 -20.90 1.00
CA ILE A 40 -2.74 -20.22 2.08
C ILE A 40 -2.81 -18.70 1.87
N TRP A 41 -1.80 -18.12 1.21
CA TRP A 41 -1.76 -16.70 0.88
C TRP A 41 -2.64 -16.37 -0.31
N ASP A 42 -2.73 -17.26 -1.29
CA ASP A 42 -3.68 -17.15 -2.40
C ASP A 42 -5.13 -17.21 -1.86
N GLU A 43 -5.42 -18.13 -0.93
CA GLU A 43 -6.72 -18.22 -0.25
C GLU A 43 -7.01 -16.97 0.60
N PHE A 44 -6.01 -16.43 1.29
CA PHE A 44 -6.18 -15.19 2.05
C PHE A 44 -6.43 -13.98 1.13
N ALA A 45 -5.72 -13.87 0.01
CA ALA A 45 -5.97 -12.83 -0.97
C ALA A 45 -7.39 -12.93 -1.56
N ALA A 46 -7.85 -14.15 -1.87
CA ALA A 46 -9.22 -14.40 -2.31
C ALA A 46 -10.25 -14.02 -1.22
N TYR A 47 -9.96 -14.32 0.05
CA TYR A 47 -10.82 -13.87 1.15
C TYR A 47 -10.93 -12.35 1.20
N LEU A 48 -9.80 -11.62 1.06
CA LEU A 48 -9.77 -10.15 1.06
C LEU A 48 -10.57 -9.54 -0.10
N SER A 49 -10.56 -10.15 -1.29
CA SER A 49 -11.31 -9.65 -2.44
C SER A 49 -12.78 -10.06 -2.43
N ASP A 50 -13.08 -11.31 -2.06
CA ASP A 50 -14.36 -11.95 -2.38
C ASP A 50 -15.29 -12.05 -1.18
N THR A 51 -14.75 -12.08 0.05
CA THR A 51 -15.55 -12.35 1.26
C THR A 51 -15.46 -11.26 2.31
N TYR A 52 -14.31 -10.62 2.48
CA TYR A 52 -14.13 -9.63 3.54
C TYR A 52 -15.03 -8.40 3.32
N VAL A 53 -15.70 -7.99 4.38
CA VAL A 53 -16.57 -6.82 4.43
C VAL A 53 -16.06 -5.90 5.53
N ILE A 54 -15.93 -4.60 5.21
CA ILE A 54 -15.48 -3.61 6.19
C ILE A 54 -16.48 -3.56 7.37
N PRO A 55 -16.03 -3.69 8.63
CA PRO A 55 -16.92 -3.65 9.79
C PRO A 55 -17.73 -2.35 9.86
N LYS A 56 -18.98 -2.45 10.34
CA LYS A 56 -19.85 -1.28 10.52
C LYS A 56 -19.21 -0.27 11.48
N GLY A 57 -19.24 1.01 11.11
CA GLY A 57 -18.64 2.08 11.90
C GLY A 57 -17.19 2.41 11.55
N CYS A 58 -16.53 1.62 10.71
CA CYS A 58 -15.20 1.94 10.18
C CYS A 58 -15.30 2.88 8.95
N VAL A 59 -14.23 3.65 8.71
CA VAL A 59 -14.12 4.48 7.50
C VAL A 59 -14.18 3.59 6.26
N GLY A 60 -15.13 3.86 5.36
CA GLY A 60 -15.38 3.02 4.18
C GLY A 60 -16.48 1.96 4.38
N ALA A 61 -17.11 1.89 5.56
CA ALA A 61 -18.31 1.09 5.77
C ALA A 61 -19.53 1.76 5.08
N GLY A 62 -19.90 1.27 3.90
CA GLY A 62 -20.97 1.82 3.06
C GLY A 62 -20.99 1.18 1.67
N THR A 63 -21.86 1.65 0.76
CA THR A 63 -22.03 1.13 -0.63
C THR A 63 -20.70 0.74 -1.25
N GLY A 64 -20.55 -0.54 -1.57
CA GLY A 64 -19.31 -1.11 -2.09
C GLY A 64 -18.60 -2.06 -1.13
N SER A 65 -18.71 -1.88 0.20
CA SER A 65 -18.28 -2.75 1.34
C SER A 65 -16.95 -3.53 1.25
N ARG A 66 -16.16 -3.30 0.21
CA ARG A 66 -14.92 -4.00 -0.13
C ARG A 66 -13.74 -3.13 0.29
N LEU A 67 -12.61 -3.78 0.54
CA LEU A 67 -11.39 -3.06 0.85
C LEU A 67 -10.92 -2.22 -0.33
N ALA A 68 -10.42 -1.03 -0.03
CA ALA A 68 -9.65 -0.28 -1.01
C ALA A 68 -8.43 -1.12 -1.46
N PRO A 69 -8.04 -1.08 -2.75
CA PRO A 69 -7.00 -1.96 -3.29
C PRO A 69 -5.67 -1.87 -2.54
N ASN A 70 -5.25 -0.66 -2.15
CA ASN A 70 -4.02 -0.47 -1.39
C ASN A 70 -4.13 -1.04 0.03
N THR A 71 -5.27 -0.87 0.70
CA THR A 71 -5.52 -1.42 2.05
C THR A 71 -5.43 -2.95 2.06
N ALA A 72 -6.04 -3.61 1.08
CA ALA A 72 -5.97 -5.07 0.98
C ALA A 72 -4.52 -5.57 0.77
N THR A 73 -3.75 -4.90 -0.11
CA THR A 73 -2.34 -5.25 -0.30
C THR A 73 -1.48 -4.99 0.94
N GLN A 74 -1.86 -4.01 1.76
CA GLN A 74 -1.20 -3.72 3.03
C GLN A 74 -1.47 -4.81 4.05
N TYR A 75 -2.73 -5.24 4.23
CA TYR A 75 -3.06 -6.37 5.11
C TYR A 75 -2.34 -7.66 4.70
N LEU A 76 -2.33 -7.97 3.40
CA LEU A 76 -1.58 -9.11 2.88
C LEU A 76 -0.08 -9.03 3.22
N SER A 77 0.52 -7.84 3.06
CA SER A 77 1.93 -7.62 3.37
C SER A 77 2.22 -7.71 4.86
N GLN A 78 1.36 -7.12 5.71
CA GLN A 78 1.51 -7.15 7.17
C GLN A 78 1.46 -8.58 7.70
N MET A 79 0.52 -9.40 7.24
CA MET A 79 0.45 -10.79 7.66
C MET A 79 1.67 -11.60 7.17
N MET A 80 2.14 -11.36 5.95
CA MET A 80 3.37 -12.00 5.44
C MET A 80 4.60 -11.61 6.27
N HIS A 81 4.70 -10.34 6.69
CA HIS A 81 5.75 -9.89 7.61
C HIS A 81 5.66 -10.59 8.97
N ARG A 82 4.46 -10.73 9.55
CA ARG A 82 4.29 -11.50 10.81
C ARG A 82 4.70 -12.96 10.68
N ALA A 83 4.37 -13.61 9.57
CA ALA A 83 4.82 -14.98 9.31
C ALA A 83 6.35 -15.05 9.18
N SER A 84 6.96 -14.06 8.52
CA SER A 84 8.42 -13.94 8.41
C SER A 84 9.09 -13.73 9.78
N GLU A 85 8.52 -12.89 10.64
CA GLU A 85 9.04 -12.66 12.00
C GLU A 85 9.02 -13.96 12.83
N LYS A 86 7.98 -14.78 12.64
CA LYS A 86 7.81 -16.05 13.35
C LYS A 86 8.81 -17.12 12.89
N PHE A 87 9.03 -17.26 11.58
CA PHE A 87 9.74 -18.42 11.02
C PHE A 87 11.07 -18.11 10.32
N LYS A 88 11.27 -16.93 9.72
CA LYS A 88 12.42 -16.68 8.83
C LYS A 88 13.77 -16.88 9.53
N ALA A 89 13.92 -16.42 10.77
CA ALA A 89 15.21 -16.49 11.48
C ALA A 89 15.57 -17.90 11.97
N LYS A 90 14.57 -18.76 12.21
CA LYS A 90 14.75 -20.10 12.79
C LYS A 90 14.44 -21.24 11.81
N GLY A 91 13.87 -20.92 10.66
CA GLY A 91 13.43 -21.87 9.66
C GLY A 91 14.56 -22.41 8.78
N SER A 92 14.24 -23.46 8.05
CA SER A 92 15.10 -24.09 7.05
C SER A 92 15.50 -23.11 5.93
N ALA A 93 16.49 -23.49 5.12
CA ALA A 93 16.88 -22.72 3.93
C ALA A 93 15.69 -22.52 2.96
N GLU A 94 14.77 -23.48 2.87
CA GLU A 94 13.57 -23.38 2.06
C GLU A 94 12.61 -22.30 2.57
N ILE A 95 12.46 -22.19 3.89
CA ILE A 95 11.64 -21.17 4.54
C ILE A 95 12.27 -19.78 4.38
N GLN A 96 13.58 -19.68 4.53
CA GLN A 96 14.30 -18.44 4.26
C GLN A 96 14.12 -18.00 2.80
N LEU A 97 14.21 -18.95 1.86
CA LEU A 97 13.96 -18.73 0.44
C LEU A 97 12.53 -18.28 0.18
N PHE A 98 11.53 -18.87 0.84
CA PHE A 98 10.12 -18.44 0.75
C PHE A 98 9.96 -16.95 1.09
N PHE A 99 10.59 -16.48 2.17
CA PHE A 99 10.50 -15.09 2.62
C PHE A 99 11.43 -14.10 1.88
N THR A 100 12.16 -14.55 0.86
CA THR A 100 12.81 -13.61 -0.10
C THR A 100 11.77 -12.77 -0.84
N CYS A 101 10.48 -13.16 -0.80
CA CYS A 101 9.39 -12.37 -1.34
C CYS A 101 9.18 -11.00 -0.68
N LEU A 102 9.74 -10.79 0.52
CA LEU A 102 9.71 -9.52 1.24
C LEU A 102 10.96 -8.67 1.02
N GLU A 103 12.00 -9.22 0.38
CA GLU A 103 13.28 -8.55 0.23
C GLU A 103 13.25 -7.53 -0.91
N TYR A 104 13.86 -6.38 -0.65
CA TYR A 104 13.95 -5.32 -1.64
C TYR A 104 14.82 -5.76 -2.82
N LYS A 105 14.27 -5.67 -4.04
CA LYS A 105 14.92 -6.06 -5.31
C LYS A 105 15.29 -7.54 -5.44
N ALA A 106 14.75 -8.43 -4.61
CA ALA A 106 14.94 -9.87 -4.80
C ALA A 106 14.34 -10.32 -6.14
N ASN A 107 15.09 -11.16 -6.88
CA ASN A 107 14.69 -11.71 -8.18
C ASN A 107 14.42 -13.22 -8.11
N THR A 108 13.73 -13.66 -7.06
CA THR A 108 13.39 -15.06 -6.83
C THR A 108 12.00 -15.38 -7.35
N ASP A 109 11.67 -16.66 -7.49
CA ASP A 109 10.32 -17.06 -7.89
C ASP A 109 9.27 -16.69 -6.83
N PHE A 110 9.66 -16.68 -5.55
CA PHE A 110 8.78 -16.23 -4.46
C PHE A 110 8.55 -14.70 -4.50
N SER A 111 9.57 -13.89 -4.81
CA SER A 111 9.37 -12.45 -4.97
C SER A 111 8.47 -12.11 -6.17
N LYS A 112 8.66 -12.80 -7.30
CA LYS A 112 7.79 -12.67 -8.48
C LYS A 112 6.36 -13.13 -8.19
N TRP A 113 6.19 -14.26 -7.51
CA TRP A 113 4.87 -14.77 -7.13
C TRP A 113 4.13 -13.78 -6.22
N PHE A 114 4.76 -13.32 -5.13
CA PHE A 114 4.09 -12.42 -4.18
C PHE A 114 3.78 -11.05 -4.79
N PHE A 115 4.63 -10.57 -5.70
CA PHE A 115 4.34 -9.38 -6.50
C PHE A 115 3.11 -9.59 -7.39
N LYS A 116 3.04 -10.72 -8.12
CA LYS A 116 1.89 -11.07 -8.96
C LYS A 116 0.61 -11.19 -8.13
N LEU A 117 0.67 -11.82 -6.96
CA LEU A 117 -0.46 -11.94 -6.04
C LEU A 117 -0.99 -10.56 -5.61
N LYS A 118 -0.10 -9.65 -5.20
CA LYS A 118 -0.47 -8.27 -4.83
C LYS A 118 -1.10 -7.51 -5.99
N MET A 119 -0.51 -7.61 -7.19
CA MET A 119 -1.05 -6.94 -8.37
C MET A 119 -2.39 -7.53 -8.83
N GLY A 120 -2.56 -8.85 -8.70
CA GLY A 120 -3.82 -9.55 -8.96
C GLY A 120 -4.92 -9.08 -8.03
N LEU A 121 -4.67 -9.12 -6.71
CA LEU A 121 -5.58 -8.62 -5.69
C LEU A 121 -5.97 -7.16 -5.93
N LYS A 122 -4.98 -6.31 -6.22
CA LYS A 122 -5.21 -4.89 -6.52
C LYS A 122 -6.12 -4.70 -7.73
N ARG A 123 -5.90 -5.48 -8.80
CA ARG A 123 -6.68 -5.41 -10.03
C ARG A 123 -8.13 -5.86 -9.80
N VAL A 124 -8.35 -6.96 -9.09
CA VAL A 124 -9.69 -7.47 -8.78
C VAL A 124 -10.48 -6.42 -8.00
N LEU A 125 -9.91 -5.90 -6.91
CA LEU A 125 -10.58 -4.88 -6.10
C LEU A 125 -10.83 -3.58 -6.88
N PHE A 126 -9.87 -3.14 -7.70
CA PHE A 126 -10.06 -1.97 -8.55
C PHE A 126 -11.23 -2.16 -9.52
N ASN A 127 -11.31 -3.31 -10.19
CA ASN A 127 -12.40 -3.61 -11.11
C ASN A 127 -13.74 -3.65 -10.38
N CYS A 128 -13.82 -4.27 -9.19
CA CYS A 128 -15.03 -4.25 -8.37
C CYS A 128 -15.47 -2.83 -8.01
N GLN A 129 -14.54 -1.94 -7.70
CA GLN A 129 -14.85 -0.53 -7.42
C GLN A 129 -15.33 0.22 -8.67
N VAL A 130 -14.73 -0.03 -9.84
CA VAL A 130 -15.20 0.50 -11.13
C VAL A 130 -16.64 0.04 -11.40
N GLU A 131 -16.92 -1.25 -11.24
CA GLU A 131 -18.24 -1.85 -11.47
C GLU A 131 -19.30 -1.33 -10.49
N ALA A 132 -18.91 -1.08 -9.23
CA ALA A 132 -19.77 -0.46 -8.23
C ALA A 132 -20.05 1.03 -8.51
N GLY A 133 -19.42 1.62 -9.53
CA GLY A 133 -19.54 3.04 -9.84
C GLY A 133 -18.92 3.94 -8.76
N GLU A 134 -18.00 3.41 -7.95
CA GLU A 134 -17.29 4.22 -6.97
C GLU A 134 -16.45 5.27 -7.71
N ILE A 135 -16.54 6.52 -7.26
CA ILE A 135 -15.65 7.57 -7.71
C ILE A 135 -14.27 7.27 -7.13
N LEU A 136 -13.51 6.46 -7.86
CA LEU A 136 -12.12 6.05 -7.57
C LEU A 136 -11.16 7.24 -7.43
N ASP A 137 -11.62 8.39 -7.91
CA ASP A 137 -10.83 9.59 -8.05
C ASP A 137 -11.59 10.76 -7.43
N LYS A 138 -11.49 10.89 -6.10
CA LYS A 138 -11.69 12.18 -5.43
C LYS A 138 -10.46 13.07 -5.67
N ARG A 139 -10.01 13.16 -6.92
CA ARG A 139 -8.90 14.03 -7.32
C ARG A 139 -9.27 15.43 -6.84
N ALA A 140 -8.39 16.03 -6.03
CA ALA A 140 -8.48 17.45 -5.78
C ALA A 140 -8.55 18.16 -7.13
N THR A 141 -9.41 19.18 -7.25
CA THR A 141 -9.62 19.90 -8.52
C THR A 141 -8.26 20.26 -9.12
N PRO A 142 -7.93 19.77 -10.32
CA PRO A 142 -6.61 19.97 -10.89
C PRO A 142 -6.32 21.47 -11.00
N LEU A 143 -5.14 21.86 -10.51
CA LEU A 143 -4.65 23.22 -10.68
C LEU A 143 -4.04 23.35 -12.07
N TYR A 144 -4.63 24.23 -12.88
CA TYR A 144 -4.11 24.59 -14.19
C TYR A 144 -3.21 25.82 -14.10
N LEU A 145 -2.49 26.10 -15.18
CA LEU A 145 -1.61 27.26 -15.28
C LEU A 145 -2.32 28.59 -14.95
N SER A 146 -3.61 28.71 -15.28
CA SER A 146 -4.44 29.88 -14.93
C SER A 146 -4.61 30.05 -13.43
N HIS A 147 -4.78 28.96 -12.67
CA HIS A 147 -4.86 28.98 -11.21
C HIS A 147 -3.49 29.33 -10.62
N MET A 148 -2.42 28.74 -11.14
CA MET A 148 -1.05 29.02 -10.73
C MET A 148 -0.69 30.50 -10.87
N ARG A 149 -1.03 31.14 -12.00
CA ARG A 149 -0.82 32.58 -12.22
C ARG A 149 -1.54 33.43 -11.17
N LYS A 150 -2.77 33.08 -10.81
CA LYS A 150 -3.55 33.80 -9.78
C LYS A 150 -2.93 33.64 -8.39
N ILE A 151 -2.53 32.43 -8.02
CA ILE A 151 -1.92 32.12 -6.72
C ILE A 151 -0.56 32.82 -6.59
N VAL A 152 0.30 32.73 -7.61
CA VAL A 152 1.60 33.40 -7.63
C VAL A 152 1.42 34.92 -7.54
N ARG A 153 0.46 35.48 -8.28
CA ARG A 153 0.14 36.92 -8.21
C ARG A 153 -0.31 37.33 -6.81
N ALA A 154 -1.16 36.54 -6.15
CA ALA A 154 -1.60 36.81 -4.78
C ALA A 154 -0.42 36.83 -3.79
N TYR A 155 0.48 35.84 -3.86
CA TYR A 155 1.69 35.82 -3.03
C TYR A 155 2.65 36.98 -3.33
N CYS A 156 2.79 37.38 -4.59
CA CYS A 156 3.57 38.58 -4.94
C CYS A 156 2.97 39.87 -4.35
N LEU A 157 1.64 39.97 -4.31
CA LEU A 157 0.94 41.15 -3.79
C LEU A 157 0.97 41.23 -2.26
N GLU A 158 0.95 40.09 -1.57
CA GLU A 158 1.05 40.05 -0.11
C GLU A 158 2.47 40.40 0.38
N GLY A 159 3.51 39.94 -0.32
CA GLY A 159 4.87 40.47 -0.19
C GLY A 159 5.66 40.10 1.08
N SER A 160 5.12 39.24 1.95
CA SER A 160 5.83 38.77 3.14
C SER A 160 6.92 37.74 2.81
N PRO A 161 7.91 37.55 3.71
CA PRO A 161 8.90 36.48 3.58
C PRO A 161 8.27 35.09 3.46
N GLU A 162 7.15 34.85 4.16
CA GLU A 162 6.42 33.59 4.10
C GLU A 162 5.80 33.36 2.72
N SER A 163 5.19 34.40 2.13
CA SER A 163 4.65 34.31 0.77
C SER A 163 5.71 34.10 -0.29
N ALA A 164 6.90 34.69 -0.13
CA ALA A 164 8.03 34.44 -1.02
C ALA A 164 8.43 32.95 -0.98
N LEU A 165 8.49 32.34 0.21
CA LEU A 165 8.78 30.91 0.38
C LEU A 165 7.68 30.02 -0.21
N ARG A 166 6.40 30.31 0.08
CA ARG A 166 5.25 29.56 -0.47
C ARG A 166 5.18 29.64 -1.98
N LYS A 167 5.47 30.81 -2.56
CA LYS A 167 5.57 31.01 -4.01
C LYS A 167 6.69 30.17 -4.62
N PHE A 168 7.88 30.16 -4.00
CA PHE A 168 9.00 29.35 -4.46
C PHE A 168 8.64 27.85 -4.48
N VAL A 169 8.12 27.33 -3.37
CA VAL A 169 7.67 25.94 -3.25
C VAL A 169 6.65 25.57 -4.33
N LEU A 170 5.65 26.42 -4.55
CA LEU A 170 4.59 26.19 -5.53
C LEU A 170 5.12 26.16 -6.97
N LEU A 171 6.04 27.07 -7.32
CA LEU A 171 6.66 27.10 -8.65
C LEU A 171 7.57 25.90 -8.88
N SER A 172 8.37 25.51 -7.89
CA SER A 172 9.22 24.33 -7.96
C SER A 172 8.38 23.03 -8.11
N LEU A 173 7.26 22.93 -7.40
CA LEU A 173 6.33 21.79 -7.51
C LEU A 173 5.74 21.70 -8.91
N PHE A 174 5.34 22.85 -9.46
CA PHE A 174 4.75 22.91 -10.79
C PHE A 174 5.73 22.54 -11.91
N LEU A 175 7.00 22.93 -11.80
CA LEU A 175 8.01 22.67 -12.82
C LEU A 175 8.58 21.25 -12.77
N VAL A 176 8.69 20.65 -11.60
CA VAL A 176 9.33 19.33 -11.43
C VAL A 176 8.31 18.18 -11.43
N ALA A 177 7.01 18.47 -11.27
CA ALA A 177 5.95 17.47 -11.10
C ALA A 177 6.24 16.46 -9.97
N GLY A 178 7.01 16.88 -8.96
CA GLY A 178 7.43 16.06 -7.83
C GLY A 178 6.35 15.94 -6.75
N ARG A 179 6.52 14.96 -5.85
CA ARG A 179 5.66 14.86 -4.65
C ARG A 179 5.96 16.03 -3.71
N THR A 180 4.96 16.51 -2.98
CA THR A 180 5.11 17.66 -2.08
C THR A 180 6.24 17.53 -1.06
N GLY A 181 6.54 16.31 -0.61
CA GLY A 181 7.66 16.03 0.30
C GLY A 181 9.06 16.15 -0.31
N GLU A 182 9.19 16.03 -1.64
CA GLU A 182 10.49 16.11 -2.32
C GLU A 182 11.04 17.54 -2.30
N ILE A 183 10.15 18.55 -2.29
CA ILE A 183 10.54 19.96 -2.25
C ILE A 183 11.07 20.36 -0.88
N ALA A 184 10.52 19.79 0.20
CA ALA A 184 11.01 20.02 1.56
C ALA A 184 12.47 19.56 1.73
N THR A 185 12.95 18.65 0.87
CA THR A 185 14.32 18.13 0.87
C THR A 185 15.26 18.84 -0.11
N VAL A 186 14.77 19.79 -0.90
CA VAL A 186 15.61 20.61 -1.79
C VAL A 186 16.45 21.53 -0.92
N THR A 187 17.71 21.17 -0.70
CA THR A 187 18.68 22.02 -0.02
C THR A 187 19.21 23.07 -0.99
N ILE A 188 19.50 24.27 -0.49
CA ILE A 188 20.13 25.35 -1.26
C ILE A 188 21.45 24.86 -1.91
N ALA A 189 22.16 23.94 -1.24
CA ALA A 189 23.38 23.31 -1.75
C ALA A 189 23.18 22.48 -3.03
N GLY A 190 21.97 21.99 -3.30
CA GLY A 190 21.63 21.23 -4.50
C GLY A 190 21.21 22.10 -5.70
N LEU A 191 20.90 23.38 -5.47
CA LEU A 191 20.50 24.32 -6.52
C LEU A 191 21.74 24.90 -7.19
N LYS A 192 21.93 24.58 -8.47
CA LYS A 192 22.99 25.16 -9.30
C LYS A 192 22.37 26.22 -10.20
N TRP A 193 22.88 27.45 -10.10
CA TRP A 193 22.54 28.50 -11.04
C TRP A 193 23.26 28.26 -12.36
N ASP A 194 22.52 28.17 -13.46
CA ASP A 194 23.10 28.13 -14.80
C ASP A 194 23.47 29.56 -15.21
N GLN A 195 24.77 29.85 -15.25
CA GLN A 195 25.29 31.16 -15.62
C GLN A 195 25.03 31.52 -17.10
N ASN A 196 24.66 30.55 -17.94
CA ASN A 196 24.39 30.76 -19.36
C ASN A 196 22.90 31.00 -19.67
N PHE A 197 22.05 31.04 -18.65
CA PHE A 197 20.62 31.28 -18.81
C PHE A 197 20.34 32.78 -19.03
N THR A 198 20.27 33.19 -20.30
CA THR A 198 19.83 34.51 -20.80
C THR A 198 18.40 34.49 -21.28
#